data_AF-A0A1T4S9G8-F1
#
_entry.id   AF-A0A1T4S9G8-F1
#
_cell.length_a   1.000
_cell.length_b   1.000
_cell.length_c   1.000
_cell.angle_alpha   90.00
_cell.angle_beta   90.00
_cell.angle_gamma   90.00
#
_symmetry.space_group_name_H-M   'P 1'
#
loop_
_entity.id
_entity.type
_entity.pdbx_description
1 polymer ?
#
loop_
_entity_poly.entity_id
_entity_poly.type
_entity_poly.pdbx_seq_one_letter_code
_entity_poly.pdbx_strand_id
1 'polypeptide(L)'
;MIDIVGVTEGKEYEAAVHLRKQILAVWPDLGQSGDDHIKIFVGLKLYGRKIEDIDLVVIGHLAVPRSFDTEFKFYPREGDPFIPRRASVKNFLLVIETKSHDATGVKFDDKIALVRYRRSGHNAWEPVTEKNRQQMFEFKAYLAERGVNRVYVQDLIFFSGLREADLPKRPHDCFGINASFERILNILGQISGPNHQGRDAFISFGSDEVFEELLSPDFALLQTLEPTPLDRTRMDRIVKAALADTWLDDLGKKQVIFRGRGGVGKTVILLQMAYRAFDREQMRSMMLTYNKALVADMRRTMALLGVPRSIEKGGISIETVHAFIGRLMVGLGLAGC
;
A
#
# COMPACT_ATOMS: atom_id res chain seq x y z
N MET A 1 -9.77 19.09 8.27
CA MET A 1 -10.45 17.78 8.37
C MET A 1 -9.45 16.65 8.17
N ILE A 2 -9.51 15.58 8.99
CA ILE A 2 -8.68 14.37 8.83
C ILE A 2 -9.58 13.16 8.62
N ASP A 3 -9.49 12.53 7.45
CA ASP A 3 -10.28 11.37 7.06
C ASP A 3 -9.41 10.11 7.01
N ILE A 4 -9.94 9.00 7.53
CA ILE A 4 -9.34 7.67 7.36
C ILE A 4 -10.23 6.88 6.40
N VAL A 5 -9.66 6.37 5.32
CA VAL A 5 -10.35 5.68 4.23
C VAL A 5 -9.73 4.29 4.03
N GLY A 6 -10.54 3.29 3.70
CA GLY A 6 -10.07 1.92 3.47
C GLY A 6 -10.49 0.97 4.60
N VAL A 7 -9.62 0.03 4.95
CA VAL A 7 -9.91 -0.99 5.97
C VAL A 7 -10.07 -0.33 7.34
N THR A 8 -11.12 -0.68 8.08
CA THR A 8 -11.48 -0.08 9.37
C THR A 8 -11.09 -0.94 10.59
N GLU A 9 -10.33 -2.01 10.38
CA GLU A 9 -9.93 -2.98 11.41
C GLU A 9 -8.49 -3.46 11.18
N GLY A 10 -7.87 -4.00 12.22
CA GLY A 10 -6.51 -4.56 12.16
C GLY A 10 -5.39 -3.55 12.38
N LYS A 11 -4.15 -4.05 12.32
CA LYS A 11 -2.94 -3.30 12.73
C LYS A 11 -2.67 -2.05 11.90
N GLU A 12 -2.97 -2.08 10.60
CA GLU A 12 -2.81 -0.93 9.71
C GLU A 12 -3.80 0.18 10.07
N TYR A 13 -5.05 -0.17 10.40
CA TYR A 13 -6.05 0.80 10.87
C TYR A 13 -5.67 1.39 12.23
N GLU A 14 -5.18 0.56 13.17
CA GLU A 14 -4.66 1.04 14.45
C GLU A 14 -3.51 2.05 14.27
N ALA A 15 -2.60 1.78 13.32
CA ALA A 15 -1.54 2.70 12.96
C ALA A 15 -2.06 4.02 12.37
N ALA A 16 -3.08 3.97 11.50
CA ALA A 16 -3.74 5.16 10.96
C ALA A 16 -4.40 6.01 12.06
N VAL A 17 -5.12 5.37 12.98
CA VAL A 17 -5.76 6.04 14.14
C VAL A 17 -4.70 6.66 15.04
N HIS A 18 -3.60 5.94 15.30
CA HIS A 18 -2.48 6.47 16.06
C HIS A 18 -1.90 7.72 15.39
N LEU A 19 -1.62 7.67 14.08
CA LEU A 19 -1.08 8.80 13.33
C LEU A 19 -2.03 10.00 13.35
N ARG A 20 -3.34 9.78 13.14
CA ARG A 20 -4.37 10.82 13.27
C ARG A 20 -4.31 11.51 14.64
N LYS A 21 -4.16 10.73 15.72
CA LYS A 21 -4.03 11.28 17.07
C LYS A 21 -2.78 12.15 17.21
N GLN A 22 -1.64 11.73 16.66
CA GLN A 22 -0.40 12.51 16.70
C GLN A 22 -0.53 13.81 15.90
N ILE A 23 -1.18 13.78 14.73
CA ILE A 23 -1.43 14.99 13.92
C ILE A 23 -2.30 15.99 14.70
N LEU A 24 -3.41 15.53 15.29
CA LEU A 24 -4.29 16.38 16.08
C LEU A 24 -3.64 16.90 17.37
N ALA A 25 -2.65 16.20 17.92
CA ALA A 25 -1.90 16.70 19.07
C ALA A 25 -1.05 17.93 18.71
N VAL A 26 -0.53 18.00 17.49
CA VAL A 26 0.27 19.13 16.99
C VAL A 26 -0.62 20.25 16.46
N TRP A 27 -1.69 19.91 15.74
CA TRP A 27 -2.63 20.86 15.16
C TRP A 27 -4.07 20.53 15.55
N PRO A 28 -4.51 20.89 16.78
CA PRO A 28 -5.84 20.53 17.28
C PRO A 28 -7.00 21.11 16.46
N ASP A 29 -6.78 22.27 15.83
CA ASP A 29 -7.76 22.99 15.01
C ASP A 29 -8.08 22.26 13.69
N LEU A 30 -7.23 21.33 13.23
CA LEU A 30 -7.53 20.51 12.04
C LEU A 30 -8.79 19.65 12.17
N GLY A 31 -9.22 19.36 13.39
CA GLY A 31 -10.48 18.66 13.65
C GLY A 31 -11.72 19.44 13.22
N GLN A 32 -11.59 20.77 13.07
CA GLN A 32 -12.69 21.68 12.73
C GLN A 32 -12.43 22.48 11.45
N SER A 33 -11.20 22.50 10.94
CA SER A 33 -10.85 23.18 9.69
C SER A 33 -11.55 22.55 8.49
N GLY A 34 -12.25 23.37 7.70
CA GLY A 34 -12.85 23.00 6.42
C GLY A 34 -11.88 23.10 5.24
N ASP A 35 -10.82 23.90 5.37
CA ASP A 35 -9.90 24.25 4.28
C ASP A 35 -8.60 23.42 4.30
N ASP A 36 -8.28 22.78 5.44
CA ASP A 36 -7.18 21.82 5.52
C ASP A 36 -7.69 20.41 5.31
N HIS A 37 -6.99 19.64 4.48
CA HIS A 37 -7.37 18.28 4.13
C HIS A 37 -6.22 17.31 4.40
N ILE A 38 -6.46 16.35 5.29
CA ILE A 38 -5.58 15.21 5.48
C ILE A 38 -6.36 13.93 5.26
N LYS A 39 -5.91 13.08 4.34
CA LYS A 39 -6.50 11.76 4.08
C LYS A 39 -5.47 10.67 4.36
N ILE A 40 -5.87 9.66 5.13
CA ILE A 40 -5.08 8.47 5.45
C ILE A 40 -5.78 7.27 4.82
N PHE A 41 -5.20 6.70 3.77
CA PHE A 41 -5.66 5.47 3.15
C PHE A 41 -5.03 4.27 3.84
N VAL A 42 -5.86 3.30 4.24
CA VAL A 42 -5.45 2.08 4.94
C VAL A 42 -5.56 0.88 4.01
N GLY A 43 -4.46 0.15 3.85
CA GLY A 43 -4.38 -1.07 3.05
C GLY A 43 -4.61 -0.82 1.56
N LEU A 44 -4.07 0.28 1.02
CA LEU A 44 -4.26 0.67 -0.37
C LEU A 44 -3.77 -0.43 -1.32
N LYS A 45 -4.64 -0.82 -2.25
CA LYS A 45 -4.34 -1.85 -3.25
C LYS A 45 -4.07 -1.25 -4.64
N LEU A 46 -2.84 -1.37 -5.12
CA LEU A 46 -2.42 -0.99 -6.47
C LEU A 46 -2.66 -2.16 -7.45
N TYR A 47 -3.92 -2.40 -7.80
CA TYR A 47 -4.30 -3.57 -8.61
C TYR A 47 -3.56 -3.65 -9.94
N GLY A 48 -3.02 -4.83 -10.25
CA GLY A 48 -2.33 -5.09 -11.52
C GLY A 48 -0.87 -4.62 -11.54
N ARG A 49 -0.34 -4.15 -10.41
CA ARG A 49 1.08 -3.83 -10.21
C ARG A 49 1.87 -5.02 -9.67
N LYS A 50 3.20 -4.90 -9.70
CA LYS A 50 4.11 -5.88 -9.10
C LYS A 50 4.01 -5.87 -7.58
N ILE A 51 3.91 -4.68 -7.00
CA ILE A 51 3.67 -4.44 -5.59
C ILE A 51 2.24 -3.93 -5.47
N GLU A 52 1.35 -4.80 -5.01
CA GLU A 52 -0.08 -4.48 -4.94
C GLU A 52 -0.46 -3.86 -3.60
N ASP A 53 0.31 -4.08 -2.53
CA ASP A 53 -0.12 -3.75 -1.16
C ASP A 53 0.72 -2.61 -0.56
N ILE A 54 0.06 -1.55 -0.12
CA ILE A 54 0.63 -0.46 0.66
C ILE A 54 -0.16 -0.31 1.96
N ASP A 55 0.51 -0.46 3.10
CA ASP A 55 -0.11 -0.41 4.42
C ASP A 55 -0.83 0.93 4.66
N LEU A 56 -0.13 2.06 4.46
CA LEU A 56 -0.71 3.39 4.60
C LEU A 56 -0.24 4.34 3.50
N VAL A 57 -1.16 5.15 2.97
CA VAL A 57 -0.85 6.35 2.19
C VAL A 57 -1.44 7.56 2.89
N VAL A 58 -0.63 8.58 3.13
CA VAL A 58 -1.07 9.81 3.81
C VAL A 58 -0.90 10.99 2.88
N ILE A 59 -1.99 11.70 2.61
CA ILE A 59 -2.01 12.91 1.79
C ILE A 59 -2.39 14.07 2.71
N GLY A 60 -1.52 15.06 2.85
CA GLY A 60 -1.81 16.30 3.55
C GLY A 60 -1.74 17.49 2.60
N HIS A 61 -2.79 18.30 2.57
CA HIS A 61 -2.85 19.59 1.89
C HIS A 61 -3.42 20.62 2.86
N LEU A 62 -2.63 21.63 3.17
CA LEU A 62 -2.96 22.63 4.18
C LEU A 62 -3.28 23.96 3.48
N ALA A 63 -4.31 24.67 3.94
CA ALA A 63 -4.72 25.94 3.32
C ALA A 63 -3.60 26.98 3.39
N VAL A 64 -2.91 27.03 4.54
CA VAL A 64 -1.74 27.87 4.79
C VAL A 64 -0.62 26.97 5.32
N PRO A 65 0.66 27.25 4.98
CA PRO A 65 1.78 26.53 5.59
C PRO A 65 1.69 26.52 7.13
N ARG A 66 1.65 25.33 7.72
CA ARG A 66 1.61 25.18 9.18
C ARG A 66 3.02 25.04 9.72
N SER A 67 3.32 25.81 10.76
CA SER A 67 4.61 25.76 11.44
C SER A 67 4.71 24.57 12.40
N PHE A 68 5.93 24.13 12.67
CA PHE A 68 6.22 23.09 13.65
C PHE A 68 7.60 23.31 14.28
N ASP A 69 7.81 22.76 15.48
CA ASP A 69 9.08 22.92 16.19
C ASP A 69 10.20 22.08 15.57
N THR A 70 11.39 22.66 15.48
CA THR A 70 12.55 22.04 14.82
C THR A 70 13.53 21.50 15.84
N GLU A 71 13.83 20.21 15.75
CA GLU A 71 14.73 19.50 16.65
C GLU A 71 15.98 19.00 15.92
N PHE A 72 15.93 18.86 14.59
CA PHE A 72 16.98 18.22 13.80
C PHE A 72 17.66 19.14 12.80
N LYS A 73 18.86 18.72 12.39
CA LYS A 73 19.56 19.27 11.23
C LYS A 73 18.84 18.82 9.96
N PHE A 74 18.41 19.76 9.12
CA PHE A 74 17.75 19.51 7.85
C PHE A 74 18.80 19.44 6.73
N TYR A 75 18.47 18.65 5.70
CA TYR A 75 19.34 18.39 4.56
C TYR A 75 18.61 18.87 3.29
N PRO A 76 18.76 20.15 2.91
CA PRO A 76 18.09 20.70 1.73
C PRO A 76 18.64 20.07 0.44
N ARG A 77 17.91 20.24 -0.68
CA ARG A 77 18.38 19.77 -2.00
C ARG A 77 19.64 20.51 -2.46
N GLU A 78 19.73 21.78 -2.12
CA GLU A 78 20.83 22.66 -2.46
C GLU A 78 21.37 23.31 -1.19
N GLY A 79 22.70 23.46 -1.10
CA GLY A 79 23.37 24.07 0.05
C GLY A 79 23.74 23.08 1.16
N ASP A 80 24.36 23.64 2.21
CA ASP A 80 24.85 22.85 3.34
C ASP A 80 23.71 22.49 4.33
N PRO A 81 23.77 21.33 4.99
CA PRO A 81 22.82 21.00 6.04
C PRO A 81 22.85 22.04 7.17
N PHE A 82 21.68 22.39 7.70
CA PHE A 82 21.52 23.44 8.72
C PHE A 82 20.45 23.06 9.75
N ILE A 83 20.51 23.67 10.94
CA ILE A 83 19.40 23.58 11.91
C ILE A 83 18.46 24.75 11.61
N PRO A 84 17.20 24.51 11.21
CA PRO A 84 16.28 25.59 10.90
C PRO A 84 15.97 26.43 12.14
N ARG A 85 15.71 27.72 11.93
CA ARG A 85 15.16 28.59 12.98
C ARG A 85 13.64 28.47 13.05
N ARG A 86 13.02 28.30 11.89
CA ARG A 86 11.59 28.05 11.71
C ARG A 86 11.44 26.99 10.62
N ALA A 87 10.45 26.13 10.77
CA ALA A 87 10.03 25.24 9.71
C ALA A 87 8.51 25.26 9.56
N SER A 88 8.07 25.12 8.32
CA SER A 88 6.66 24.97 8.00
C SER A 88 6.46 23.95 6.90
N VAL A 89 5.26 23.37 6.86
CA VAL A 89 4.85 22.41 5.84
C VAL A 89 3.54 22.86 5.22
N LYS A 90 3.45 22.78 3.89
CA LYS A 90 2.25 23.14 3.12
C LYS A 90 1.49 21.92 2.64
N ASN A 91 2.22 20.94 2.11
CA ASN A 91 1.65 19.69 1.64
C ASN A 91 2.68 18.56 1.72
N PHE A 92 2.19 17.33 1.84
CA PHE A 92 3.00 16.13 1.93
C PHE A 92 2.23 14.91 1.43
N LEU A 93 2.97 13.93 0.89
CA LEU A 93 2.45 12.68 0.38
C LEU A 93 3.38 11.54 0.81
N LEU A 94 2.88 10.69 1.71
CA LEU A 94 3.67 9.68 2.41
C LEU A 94 3.17 8.28 2.07
N VAL A 95 4.10 7.36 1.90
CA VAL A 95 3.86 5.91 1.79
C VAL A 95 4.48 5.27 3.03
N ILE A 96 3.66 4.78 3.96
CA ILE A 96 4.13 4.30 5.26
C ILE A 96 3.95 2.78 5.35
N GLU A 97 5.05 2.04 5.56
CA GLU A 97 5.01 0.61 5.89
C GLU A 97 4.99 0.42 7.41
N THR A 98 4.12 -0.45 7.92
CA THR A 98 3.94 -0.68 9.35
C THR A 98 4.57 -2.00 9.80
N LYS A 99 5.22 -2.01 10.96
CA LYS A 99 5.84 -3.20 11.56
C LYS A 99 5.64 -3.23 13.07
N SER A 100 5.08 -4.34 13.57
CA SER A 100 4.85 -4.55 15.00
C SER A 100 5.95 -5.36 15.70
N HIS A 101 7.14 -5.49 15.08
CA HIS A 101 8.25 -6.23 15.69
C HIS A 101 8.81 -5.43 16.87
N ASP A 102 9.18 -6.13 17.94
CA ASP A 102 9.91 -5.54 19.06
C ASP A 102 11.41 -5.40 18.75
N ALA A 103 12.18 -4.85 19.70
CA ALA A 103 13.62 -4.65 19.54
C ALA A 103 14.41 -5.95 19.28
N THR A 104 13.89 -7.13 19.64
CA THR A 104 14.53 -8.42 19.35
C THR A 104 14.25 -8.91 17.93
N GLY A 105 13.18 -8.40 17.31
CA GLY A 105 12.73 -8.73 15.96
C GLY A 105 13.18 -7.73 14.89
N VAL A 106 13.94 -6.69 15.25
CA VAL A 106 14.43 -5.66 14.32
C VAL A 106 15.95 -5.53 14.43
N LYS A 107 16.62 -5.41 13.29
CA LYS A 107 18.05 -5.12 13.17
C LYS A 107 18.21 -3.92 12.25
N PHE A 108 19.17 -3.05 12.57
CA PHE A 108 19.58 -1.97 11.68
C PHE A 108 20.97 -2.30 11.12
N ASP A 109 21.11 -2.21 9.80
CA ASP A 109 22.40 -2.23 9.11
C ASP A 109 22.61 -0.84 8.51
N ASP A 110 23.41 -0.02 9.21
CA ASP A 110 23.45 1.43 9.02
C ASP A 110 22.04 2.08 9.07
N LYS A 111 21.50 2.48 7.92
CA LYS A 111 20.17 3.10 7.78
C LYS A 111 19.08 2.13 7.34
N ILE A 112 19.44 0.88 7.03
CA ILE A 112 18.51 -0.12 6.51
C ILE A 112 17.93 -0.90 7.68
N ALA A 113 16.61 -0.86 7.82
CA ALA A 113 15.89 -1.66 8.80
C ALA A 113 15.57 -3.05 8.25
N LEU A 114 15.96 -4.09 8.98
CA LEU A 114 15.63 -5.49 8.71
C LEU A 114 14.72 -6.03 9.81
N VAL A 115 13.71 -6.79 9.44
CA VAL A 115 12.81 -7.46 10.39
C VAL A 115 12.92 -8.96 10.30
N ARG A 116 12.78 -9.64 11.43
CA ARG A 116 12.92 -11.09 11.53
C ARG A 116 11.59 -11.79 11.36
N TYR A 117 11.48 -12.62 10.33
CA TYR A 117 10.39 -13.58 10.15
C TYR A 117 10.86 -15.00 10.47
N ARG A 118 9.97 -15.79 11.06
CA ARG A 118 10.17 -17.22 11.24
C ARG A 118 9.34 -17.96 10.19
N ARG A 119 9.99 -18.51 9.17
CA ARG A 119 9.33 -19.31 8.12
C ARG A 119 9.87 -20.73 8.16
N SER A 120 8.98 -21.72 8.29
CA SER A 120 9.32 -23.15 8.25
C SER A 120 10.49 -23.56 9.17
N GLY A 121 10.55 -23.01 10.38
CA GLY A 121 11.61 -23.32 11.35
C GLY A 121 12.91 -22.53 11.20
N HIS A 122 13.10 -21.79 10.10
CA HIS A 122 14.26 -20.93 9.87
C HIS A 122 13.94 -19.45 10.12
N ASN A 123 14.93 -18.71 10.62
CA ASN A 123 14.87 -17.26 10.75
C ASN A 123 15.34 -16.62 9.44
N ALA A 124 14.50 -15.78 8.85
CA ALA A 124 14.83 -14.95 7.70
C ALA A 124 14.76 -13.48 8.12
N TRP A 125 15.75 -12.69 7.68
CA TRP A 125 15.76 -11.24 7.86
C TRP A 125 15.38 -10.58 6.54
N GLU A 126 14.33 -9.77 6.55
CA GLU A 126 13.85 -9.06 5.36
C GLU A 126 14.11 -7.55 5.48
N PRO A 127 14.73 -6.91 4.47
CA PRO A 127 15.00 -5.47 4.48
C PRO A 127 13.72 -4.67 4.19
N VAL A 128 13.11 -4.13 5.24
CA VAL A 128 11.85 -3.39 5.16
C VAL A 128 12.03 -2.00 4.53
N THR A 129 13.18 -1.35 4.72
CA THR A 129 13.50 -0.07 4.05
C THR A 129 13.47 -0.20 2.54
N GLU A 130 14.13 -1.22 1.99
CA GLU A 130 14.13 -1.44 0.54
C GLU A 130 12.75 -1.84 0.00
N LYS A 131 11.99 -2.65 0.76
CA LYS A 131 10.60 -2.97 0.41
C LYS A 131 9.74 -1.71 0.32
N ASN A 132 9.82 -0.83 1.32
CA ASN A 132 9.00 0.36 1.37
C ASN A 132 9.39 1.40 0.31
N ARG A 133 10.68 1.52 0.04
CA ARG A 133 11.18 2.33 -1.09
C ARG A 133 10.63 1.86 -2.43
N GLN A 134 10.55 0.55 -2.67
CA GLN A 134 9.94 0.01 -3.88
C GLN A 134 8.42 0.28 -3.94
N GLN A 135 7.69 0.16 -2.82
CA GLN A 135 6.27 0.55 -2.74
C GLN A 135 6.07 2.03 -3.11
N MET A 136 6.92 2.93 -2.61
CA MET A 136 6.85 4.35 -2.92
C MET A 136 7.07 4.63 -4.42
N PHE A 137 8.04 3.97 -5.06
CA PHE A 137 8.24 4.12 -6.51
C PHE A 137 7.06 3.56 -7.32
N GLU A 138 6.50 2.42 -6.93
CA GLU A 138 5.32 1.85 -7.59
C GLU A 138 4.10 2.77 -7.43
N PHE A 139 3.91 3.36 -6.25
CA PHE A 139 2.86 4.34 -6.01
C PHE A 139 3.04 5.60 -6.85
N LYS A 140 4.27 6.11 -6.95
CA LYS A 140 4.58 7.26 -7.80
C LYS A 140 4.28 6.96 -9.28
N ALA A 141 4.62 5.77 -9.77
CA ALA A 141 4.28 5.33 -11.13
C ALA A 141 2.75 5.20 -11.31
N TYR A 142 2.04 4.73 -10.29
CA TYR A 142 0.58 4.66 -10.27
C TYR A 142 -0.10 6.02 -10.43
N LEU A 143 0.43 7.05 -9.76
CA LEU A 143 -0.02 8.43 -9.88
C LEU A 143 0.29 9.03 -11.26
N ALA A 144 1.51 8.79 -11.76
CA ALA A 144 1.97 9.28 -13.05
C ALA A 144 1.08 8.83 -14.23
N GLU A 145 0.69 7.55 -14.23
CA GLU A 145 -0.22 6.98 -15.23
C GLU A 145 -1.64 7.59 -15.20
N ARG A 146 -1.99 8.28 -14.13
CA ARG A 146 -3.28 8.96 -13.93
C ARG A 146 -3.19 10.47 -14.11
N GLY A 147 -2.08 10.97 -14.67
CA GLY A 147 -1.89 12.39 -14.97
C GLY A 147 -1.09 13.15 -13.92
N VAL A 148 -0.93 12.60 -12.71
CA VAL A 148 -0.24 13.27 -11.61
C VAL A 148 1.28 13.08 -11.72
N ASN A 149 1.89 13.96 -12.52
CA ASN A 149 3.29 13.86 -12.95
C ASN A 149 4.17 15.00 -12.40
N ARG A 150 4.05 15.37 -11.12
CA ARG A 150 4.88 16.45 -10.50
C ARG A 150 4.84 16.47 -8.97
N VAL A 151 4.55 15.32 -8.37
CA VAL A 151 4.46 15.16 -6.92
C VAL A 151 5.67 14.39 -6.37
N TYR A 152 6.20 14.85 -5.26
CA TYR A 152 7.16 14.13 -4.44
C TYR A 152 6.40 13.19 -3.51
N VAL A 153 6.89 11.96 -3.40
CA VAL A 153 6.35 10.94 -2.49
C VAL A 153 7.51 10.54 -1.59
N GLN A 154 7.27 10.45 -0.29
CA GLN A 154 8.27 10.01 0.69
C GLN A 154 7.84 8.70 1.34
N ASP A 155 8.72 7.70 1.32
CA ASP A 155 8.61 6.49 2.11
C ASP A 155 8.98 6.75 3.59
N LEU A 156 8.26 6.08 4.51
CA LEU A 156 8.53 6.06 5.94
C LEU A 156 8.20 4.70 6.53
N ILE A 157 8.91 4.31 7.59
CA ILE A 157 8.62 3.05 8.29
C ILE A 157 8.12 3.34 9.70
N PHE A 158 6.93 2.85 10.01
CA PHE A 158 6.37 2.92 11.34
C PHE A 158 6.60 1.62 12.12
N PHE A 159 7.39 1.70 13.19
CA PHE A 159 7.57 0.60 14.12
C PHE A 159 6.67 0.77 15.35
N SER A 160 5.53 0.07 15.38
CA SER A 160 4.62 0.10 16.53
C SER A 160 5.15 -0.67 17.75
N GLY A 161 6.14 -1.55 17.54
CA GLY A 161 6.83 -2.29 18.60
C GLY A 161 8.11 -1.65 19.13
N LEU A 162 8.55 -0.52 18.56
CA LEU A 162 9.77 0.20 18.98
C LEU A 162 9.44 1.61 19.47
N ARG A 163 10.23 2.13 20.40
CA ARG A 163 10.26 3.55 20.78
C ARG A 163 11.34 4.27 19.98
N GLU A 164 11.26 5.60 19.93
CA GLU A 164 12.28 6.46 19.33
C GLU A 164 13.69 6.20 19.90
N ALA A 165 13.79 5.81 21.17
CA ALA A 165 15.07 5.48 21.82
C ALA A 165 15.68 4.15 21.34
N ASP A 166 14.88 3.28 20.72
CA ASP A 166 15.33 1.99 20.18
C ASP A 166 15.84 2.11 18.73
N LEU A 167 15.67 3.28 18.10
CA LEU A 167 16.07 3.54 16.72
C LEU A 167 17.53 4.01 16.63
N PRO A 168 18.23 3.77 15.50
CA PRO A 168 19.59 4.25 15.31
C PRO A 168 19.68 5.78 15.30
N LYS A 169 20.90 6.31 15.31
CA LYS A 169 21.08 7.75 15.12
C LYS A 169 20.66 8.14 13.71
N ARG A 170 19.87 9.22 13.64
CA ARG A 170 19.40 9.84 12.40
C ARG A 170 20.57 10.37 11.54
N PRO A 171 20.40 10.53 10.21
CA PRO A 171 19.15 10.49 9.45
C PRO A 171 18.73 9.09 8.98
N HIS A 172 17.42 8.79 9.11
CA HIS A 172 16.72 7.63 8.55
C HIS A 172 15.20 7.91 8.52
N ASP A 173 14.45 7.11 7.78
CA ASP A 173 13.00 7.20 7.49
C ASP A 173 12.09 6.52 8.52
N CYS A 174 12.67 5.84 9.51
CA CYS A 174 11.93 5.14 10.55
C CYS A 174 11.47 6.04 11.71
N PHE A 175 10.29 5.76 12.27
CA PHE A 175 9.79 6.34 13.52
C PHE A 175 9.10 5.29 14.42
N GLY A 176 9.19 5.50 15.74
CA GLY A 176 8.64 4.60 16.76
C GLY A 176 7.23 4.98 17.24
N ILE A 177 6.64 4.13 18.08
CA ILE A 177 5.28 4.29 18.65
C ILE A 177 5.06 5.55 19.47
N ASN A 178 6.14 6.16 19.98
CA ASN A 178 6.08 7.38 20.79
C ASN A 178 6.60 8.62 20.03
N ALA A 179 6.79 8.54 18.71
CA ALA A 179 7.12 9.72 17.91
C ALA A 179 5.91 10.66 17.84
N SER A 180 6.13 11.96 18.12
CA SER A 180 5.15 13.00 17.84
C SER A 180 5.04 13.24 16.33
N PHE A 181 3.98 13.92 15.88
CA PHE A 181 3.92 14.30 14.48
C PHE A 181 4.98 15.35 14.11
N GLU A 182 5.40 16.22 15.05
CA GLU A 182 6.55 17.12 14.84
C GLU A 182 7.84 16.34 14.61
N ARG A 183 8.04 15.24 15.33
CA ARG A 183 9.18 14.35 15.10
C ARG A 183 9.17 13.79 13.68
N ILE A 184 7.99 13.39 13.18
CA ILE A 184 7.82 12.94 11.79
C ILE A 184 8.14 14.07 10.80
N LEU A 185 7.64 15.29 11.02
CA LEU A 185 7.97 16.45 10.16
C LEU A 185 9.47 16.79 10.18
N ASN A 186 10.14 16.64 11.32
CA ASN A 186 11.59 16.81 11.41
C ASN A 186 12.34 15.72 10.62
N ILE A 187 11.87 14.46 10.67
CA ILE A 187 12.42 13.38 9.83
C ILE A 187 12.31 13.75 8.36
N LEU A 188 11.15 14.25 7.90
CA LEU A 188 10.97 14.72 6.53
C LEU A 188 12.00 15.80 6.17
N GLY A 189 12.24 16.76 7.06
CA GLY A 189 13.28 17.78 6.86
C GLY A 189 14.70 17.23 6.64
N GLN A 190 14.99 15.99 7.08
CA GLN A 190 16.26 15.34 6.84
C GLN A 190 16.32 14.49 5.57
N ILE A 191 15.19 13.98 5.09
CA ILE A 191 15.17 12.97 4.01
C ILE A 191 14.50 13.45 2.72
N SER A 192 13.61 14.45 2.78
CA SER A 192 12.81 14.88 1.62
C SER A 192 13.47 15.98 0.78
N GLY A 193 14.55 16.60 1.27
CA GLY A 193 15.19 17.75 0.65
C GLY A 193 14.28 18.99 0.63
N PRO A 194 14.00 19.61 1.80
CA PRO A 194 13.14 20.79 1.88
C PRO A 194 13.74 22.01 1.15
N ASN A 195 12.88 22.94 0.76
CA ASN A 195 13.29 24.26 0.31
C ASN A 195 13.69 25.10 1.53
N HIS A 196 14.54 26.11 1.33
CA HIS A 196 14.91 27.01 2.40
C HIS A 196 15.19 28.43 1.90
N GLN A 197 15.01 29.40 2.81
CA GLN A 197 15.44 30.78 2.63
C GLN A 197 16.21 31.20 3.88
N GLY A 198 17.52 31.37 3.75
CA GLY A 198 18.39 31.54 4.91
C GLY A 198 18.29 30.32 5.84
N ARG A 199 17.84 30.54 7.09
CA ARG A 199 17.64 29.48 8.10
C ARG A 199 16.17 29.06 8.27
N ASP A 200 15.27 29.55 7.46
CA ASP A 200 13.86 29.14 7.49
C ASP A 200 13.64 28.03 6.46
N ALA A 201 13.02 26.92 6.89
CA ALA A 201 12.79 25.75 6.06
C ALA A 201 11.30 25.62 5.67
N PHE A 202 11.07 25.14 4.46
CA PHE A 202 9.74 24.93 3.91
C PHE A 202 9.63 23.55 3.25
N ILE A 203 8.72 22.73 3.78
CA ILE A 203 8.39 21.42 3.24
C ILE A 203 7.16 21.55 2.33
N SER A 204 7.36 21.22 1.05
CA SER A 204 6.30 21.10 0.06
C SER A 204 6.66 20.00 -0.93
N PHE A 205 5.72 19.10 -1.17
CA PHE A 205 5.89 17.93 -2.03
C PHE A 205 5.29 18.16 -3.43
N GLY A 206 4.65 19.31 -3.68
CA GLY A 206 4.06 19.65 -4.97
C GLY A 206 3.36 21.00 -4.94
N SER A 207 2.85 21.42 -6.09
CA SER A 207 2.01 22.63 -6.17
C SER A 207 0.61 22.35 -5.61
N ASP A 208 -0.12 23.42 -5.28
CA ASP A 208 -1.48 23.30 -4.75
C ASP A 208 -2.42 22.64 -5.76
N GLU A 209 -2.28 22.95 -7.06
CA GLU A 209 -3.10 22.36 -8.12
C GLU A 209 -2.95 20.82 -8.19
N VAL A 210 -1.73 20.31 -7.97
CA VAL A 210 -1.47 18.88 -7.95
C VAL A 210 -2.13 18.19 -6.75
N PHE A 211 -2.14 18.86 -5.58
CA PHE A 211 -2.76 18.31 -4.39
C PHE A 211 -4.29 18.41 -4.42
N GLU A 212 -4.83 19.48 -5.01
CA GLU A 212 -6.26 19.61 -5.30
C GLU A 212 -6.73 18.51 -6.26
N GLU A 213 -5.97 18.23 -7.32
CA GLU A 213 -6.25 17.10 -8.24
C GLU A 213 -6.23 15.76 -7.48
N LEU A 214 -5.19 15.50 -6.68
CA LEU A 214 -5.06 14.27 -5.88
C LEU A 214 -6.21 14.05 -4.88
N LEU A 215 -6.71 15.14 -4.30
CA LEU A 215 -7.78 15.11 -3.30
C LEU A 215 -9.18 15.22 -3.89
N SER A 216 -9.29 15.51 -5.19
CA SER A 216 -10.56 15.63 -5.90
C SER A 216 -11.37 14.33 -5.82
N PRO A 217 -12.69 14.38 -5.60
CA PRO A 217 -13.54 13.19 -5.53
C PRO A 217 -13.43 12.27 -6.77
N ASP A 218 -13.12 12.85 -7.92
CA ASP A 218 -13.03 12.15 -9.20
C ASP A 218 -11.68 11.43 -9.39
N PHE A 219 -10.67 11.73 -8.56
CA PHE A 219 -9.38 11.07 -8.67
C PHE A 219 -9.46 9.60 -8.25
N ALA A 220 -8.99 8.71 -9.11
CA ALA A 220 -9.16 7.27 -8.98
C ALA A 220 -8.55 6.64 -7.72
N LEU A 221 -7.70 7.37 -6.98
CA LEU A 221 -7.21 6.93 -5.66
C LEU A 221 -8.31 6.95 -4.59
N LEU A 222 -9.28 7.87 -4.74
CA LEU A 222 -10.44 8.05 -3.86
C LEU A 222 -11.65 7.24 -4.31
N GLN A 223 -11.63 6.73 -5.53
CA GLN A 223 -12.63 5.77 -5.98
C GLN A 223 -12.36 4.44 -5.29
N THR A 224 -13.05 4.21 -4.17
CA THR A 224 -13.43 2.87 -3.76
C THR A 224 -13.85 2.14 -5.02
N LEU A 225 -13.32 0.94 -5.27
CA LEU A 225 -13.80 0.10 -6.36
C LEU A 225 -15.26 -0.26 -6.06
N GLU A 226 -16.18 0.65 -6.39
CA GLU A 226 -17.60 0.42 -6.33
C GLU A 226 -17.90 -0.59 -7.42
N PRO A 227 -18.46 -1.76 -7.08
CA PRO A 227 -18.83 -2.70 -8.09
C PRO A 227 -19.93 -2.06 -8.94
N THR A 228 -19.66 -1.92 -10.24
CA THR A 228 -20.67 -1.53 -11.23
C THR A 228 -21.85 -2.50 -11.19
N PRO A 229 -23.04 -2.18 -11.72
CA PRO A 229 -24.15 -3.14 -11.78
C PRO A 229 -23.76 -4.47 -12.45
N LEU A 230 -22.88 -4.42 -13.46
CA LEU A 230 -22.29 -5.60 -14.10
C LEU A 230 -21.35 -6.37 -13.17
N ASP A 231 -20.50 -5.67 -12.43
CA ASP A 231 -19.64 -6.28 -11.41
C ASP A 231 -20.49 -6.95 -10.32
N ARG A 232 -21.50 -6.26 -9.77
CA ARG A 232 -22.43 -6.81 -8.77
C ARG A 232 -23.12 -8.05 -9.29
N THR A 233 -23.62 -8.02 -10.53
CA THR A 233 -24.27 -9.18 -11.15
C THR A 233 -23.31 -10.37 -11.29
N ARG A 234 -22.05 -10.12 -11.64
CA ARG A 234 -21.04 -11.19 -11.75
C ARG A 234 -20.60 -11.72 -10.40
N MET A 235 -20.36 -10.84 -9.43
CA MET A 235 -20.05 -11.19 -8.04
C MET A 235 -21.18 -12.04 -7.46
N ASP A 236 -22.43 -11.60 -7.59
CA ASP A 236 -23.61 -12.35 -7.17
C ASP A 236 -23.66 -13.72 -7.83
N ARG A 237 -23.35 -13.84 -9.12
CA ARG A 237 -23.27 -15.16 -9.77
C ARG A 237 -22.18 -16.02 -9.18
N ILE A 238 -21.01 -15.46 -8.87
CA ILE A 238 -19.88 -16.20 -8.29
C ILE A 238 -20.20 -16.68 -6.87
N VAL A 239 -20.89 -15.86 -6.08
CA VAL A 239 -21.23 -16.14 -4.68
C VAL A 239 -22.48 -17.03 -4.55
N LYS A 240 -23.59 -16.70 -5.24
CA LYS A 240 -24.92 -17.31 -5.03
C LYS A 240 -25.10 -18.68 -5.67
N ALA A 241 -24.27 -19.07 -6.63
CA ALA A 241 -24.54 -20.31 -7.36
C ALA A 241 -24.31 -21.54 -6.47
N ALA A 242 -25.35 -22.37 -6.37
CA ALA A 242 -25.26 -23.72 -5.83
C ALA A 242 -24.44 -24.60 -6.80
N LEU A 243 -23.11 -24.56 -6.67
CA LEU A 243 -22.29 -25.65 -7.19
C LEU A 243 -22.64 -26.91 -6.37
N ALA A 244 -22.81 -28.04 -7.06
CA ALA A 244 -22.96 -29.32 -6.38
C ALA A 244 -21.70 -29.57 -5.53
N ASP A 245 -21.87 -29.89 -4.25
CA ASP A 245 -20.74 -30.09 -3.34
C ASP A 245 -19.80 -31.20 -3.84
N THR A 246 -20.33 -32.18 -4.59
CA THR A 246 -19.54 -33.23 -5.25
C THR A 246 -18.47 -32.71 -6.20
N TRP A 247 -18.67 -31.55 -6.85
CA TRP A 247 -17.66 -30.96 -7.73
C TRP A 247 -16.50 -30.33 -6.97
N LEU A 248 -16.75 -29.88 -5.73
CA LEU A 248 -15.72 -29.36 -4.83
C LEU A 248 -14.94 -30.49 -4.19
N ASP A 249 -15.62 -31.57 -3.79
CA ASP A 249 -14.98 -32.77 -3.23
C ASP A 249 -13.96 -33.40 -4.18
N ASP A 250 -14.22 -33.27 -5.47
CA ASP A 250 -13.38 -33.75 -6.57
C ASP A 250 -12.20 -32.82 -6.88
N LEU A 251 -12.28 -31.55 -6.46
CA LEU A 251 -11.27 -30.54 -6.71
C LEU A 251 -9.96 -30.93 -6.01
N GLY A 252 -8.85 -30.95 -6.76
CA GLY A 252 -7.55 -31.36 -6.23
C GLY A 252 -7.36 -32.87 -6.06
N LYS A 253 -8.42 -33.69 -6.16
CA LYS A 253 -8.33 -35.16 -6.09
C LYS A 253 -8.33 -35.81 -7.47
N LYS A 254 -9.02 -35.23 -8.44
CA LYS A 254 -9.09 -35.74 -9.81
C LYS A 254 -9.23 -34.63 -10.84
N GLN A 255 -8.97 -34.96 -12.10
CA GLN A 255 -9.16 -34.03 -13.21
C GLN A 255 -10.65 -33.93 -13.56
N VAL A 256 -11.19 -32.70 -13.52
CA VAL A 256 -12.59 -32.40 -13.90
C VAL A 256 -12.59 -31.63 -15.21
N ILE A 257 -13.41 -32.06 -16.19
CA ILE A 257 -13.49 -31.44 -17.52
C ILE A 257 -14.90 -30.91 -17.78
N PHE A 258 -15.03 -29.59 -17.88
CA PHE A 258 -16.28 -28.91 -18.23
C PHE A 258 -16.42 -28.75 -19.75
N ARG A 259 -17.33 -29.53 -20.36
CA ARG A 259 -17.66 -29.42 -21.79
C ARG A 259 -19.00 -28.73 -21.99
N GLY A 260 -19.08 -27.85 -23.00
CA GLY A 260 -20.32 -27.18 -23.37
C GLY A 260 -20.09 -26.13 -24.46
N ARG A 261 -21.17 -25.65 -25.08
CA ARG A 261 -21.11 -24.60 -26.12
C ARG A 261 -20.53 -23.29 -25.60
N GLY A 262 -20.14 -22.38 -26.49
CA GLY A 262 -19.77 -21.02 -26.11
C GLY A 262 -20.91 -20.33 -25.35
N GLY A 263 -20.59 -19.48 -24.37
CA GLY A 263 -21.58 -18.70 -23.64
C GLY A 263 -22.29 -19.40 -22.46
N VAL A 264 -22.10 -20.71 -22.25
CA VAL A 264 -22.76 -21.48 -21.17
C VAL A 264 -22.19 -21.23 -19.75
N GLY A 265 -21.36 -20.20 -19.56
CA GLY A 265 -20.86 -19.83 -18.24
C GLY A 265 -19.69 -20.65 -17.70
N LYS A 266 -18.98 -21.43 -18.52
CA LYS A 266 -17.82 -22.26 -18.08
C LYS A 266 -16.79 -21.47 -17.25
N THR A 267 -16.46 -20.26 -17.67
CA THR A 267 -15.52 -19.38 -16.95
C THR A 267 -16.05 -19.02 -15.56
N VAL A 268 -17.35 -18.72 -15.47
CA VAL A 268 -18.00 -18.38 -14.19
C VAL A 268 -17.99 -19.60 -13.27
N ILE A 269 -18.26 -20.80 -13.79
CA ILE A 269 -18.19 -22.04 -13.02
C ILE A 269 -16.78 -22.27 -12.44
N LEU A 270 -15.74 -22.09 -13.25
CA LEU A 270 -14.35 -22.22 -12.78
C LEU A 270 -14.02 -21.21 -11.68
N LEU A 271 -14.45 -19.95 -11.85
CA LEU A 271 -14.27 -18.91 -10.83
C LEU A 271 -15.05 -19.22 -9.54
N GLN A 272 -16.27 -19.74 -9.65
CA GLN A 272 -17.08 -20.18 -8.51
C GLN A 272 -16.39 -21.29 -7.72
N MET A 273 -15.82 -22.28 -8.43
CA MET A 273 -15.11 -23.40 -7.79
C MET A 273 -13.86 -22.90 -7.07
N ALA A 274 -13.06 -22.05 -7.73
CA ALA A 274 -11.87 -21.47 -7.12
C ALA A 274 -12.22 -20.58 -5.91
N TYR A 275 -13.28 -19.76 -6.02
CA TYR A 275 -13.77 -18.91 -4.94
C TYR A 275 -14.23 -19.74 -3.74
N ARG A 276 -15.06 -20.76 -3.94
CA ARG A 276 -15.51 -21.63 -2.84
C ARG A 276 -14.39 -22.41 -2.19
N ALA A 277 -13.42 -22.91 -2.97
CA ALA A 277 -12.26 -23.62 -2.43
C ALA A 277 -11.38 -22.68 -1.57
N PHE A 278 -11.26 -21.41 -1.98
CA PHE A 278 -10.62 -20.39 -1.16
C PHE A 278 -11.45 -20.05 0.09
N ASP A 279 -12.74 -19.78 -0.07
CA ASP A 279 -13.62 -19.34 1.02
C ASP A 279 -13.75 -20.40 2.13
N ARG A 280 -13.95 -21.68 1.76
CA ARG A 280 -14.14 -22.78 2.72
C ARG A 280 -12.84 -23.33 3.30
N GLU A 281 -11.82 -23.51 2.45
CA GLU A 281 -10.63 -24.29 2.78
C GLU A 281 -9.32 -23.49 2.66
N GLN A 282 -9.40 -22.19 2.34
CA GLN A 282 -8.24 -21.31 2.08
C GLN A 282 -7.29 -21.90 1.03
N MET A 283 -7.82 -22.66 0.06
CA MET A 283 -7.03 -23.27 -0.99
C MET A 283 -6.38 -22.22 -1.91
N ARG A 284 -5.29 -22.63 -2.55
CA ARG A 284 -4.58 -21.86 -3.56
C ARG A 284 -4.98 -22.35 -4.94
N SER A 285 -5.50 -21.45 -5.77
CA SER A 285 -5.91 -21.74 -7.14
C SER A 285 -5.10 -20.90 -8.14
N MET A 286 -4.76 -21.50 -9.27
CA MET A 286 -4.19 -20.79 -10.41
C MET A 286 -5.11 -20.96 -11.62
N MET A 287 -5.57 -19.84 -12.16
CA MET A 287 -6.40 -19.80 -13.36
C MET A 287 -5.59 -19.26 -14.53
N LEU A 288 -5.45 -20.08 -15.55
CA LEU A 288 -4.71 -19.75 -16.76
C LEU A 288 -5.67 -19.59 -17.95
N THR A 289 -5.46 -18.52 -18.73
CA THR A 289 -6.19 -18.29 -19.97
C THR A 289 -5.26 -17.70 -21.04
N TYR A 290 -5.66 -17.72 -22.30
CA TYR A 290 -4.92 -17.01 -23.35
C TYR A 290 -5.38 -15.56 -23.53
N ASN A 291 -6.57 -15.21 -23.02
CA ASN A 291 -7.17 -13.90 -23.26
C ASN A 291 -6.73 -12.87 -22.19
N LYS A 292 -5.92 -11.89 -22.59
CA LYS A 292 -5.42 -10.81 -21.72
C LYS A 292 -6.54 -9.92 -21.16
N ALA A 293 -7.56 -9.61 -21.96
CA ALA A 293 -8.69 -8.80 -21.50
C ALA A 293 -9.51 -9.54 -20.42
N LEU A 294 -9.71 -10.85 -20.62
CA LEU A 294 -10.38 -11.70 -19.64
C LEU A 294 -9.58 -11.80 -18.33
N VAL A 295 -8.24 -11.83 -18.39
CA VAL A 295 -7.41 -11.78 -17.17
C VAL A 295 -7.68 -10.51 -16.37
N ALA A 296 -7.69 -9.34 -17.00
CA ALA A 296 -7.96 -8.07 -16.32
C ALA A 296 -9.35 -8.06 -15.66
N ASP A 297 -10.36 -8.53 -16.38
CA ASP A 297 -11.75 -8.60 -15.93
C ASP A 297 -11.94 -9.55 -14.73
N MET A 298 -11.36 -10.76 -14.80
CA MET A 298 -11.41 -11.72 -13.70
C MET A 298 -10.62 -11.23 -12.49
N ARG A 299 -9.45 -10.59 -12.69
CA ARG A 299 -8.65 -10.00 -11.62
C ARG A 299 -9.40 -8.91 -10.87
N ARG A 300 -10.09 -8.02 -11.61
CA ARG A 300 -10.97 -7.00 -11.01
C ARG A 300 -12.09 -7.64 -10.21
N THR A 301 -12.73 -8.68 -10.76
CA THR A 301 -13.82 -9.38 -10.07
C THR A 301 -13.35 -10.04 -8.76
N MET A 302 -12.19 -10.71 -8.78
CA MET A 302 -11.61 -11.33 -7.57
C MET A 302 -11.20 -10.28 -6.53
N ALA A 303 -10.65 -9.15 -6.99
CA ALA A 303 -10.34 -8.01 -6.13
C ALA A 303 -11.59 -7.45 -5.44
N LEU A 304 -12.68 -7.26 -6.19
CA LEU A 304 -13.97 -6.82 -5.66
C LEU A 304 -14.58 -7.81 -4.65
N LEU A 305 -14.27 -9.11 -4.79
CA LEU A 305 -14.66 -10.16 -3.83
C LEU A 305 -13.70 -10.28 -2.64
N GLY A 306 -12.67 -9.42 -2.54
CA GLY A 306 -11.69 -9.45 -1.45
C GLY A 306 -10.74 -10.64 -1.49
N VAL A 307 -10.60 -11.32 -2.64
CA VAL A 307 -9.79 -12.53 -2.76
C VAL A 307 -8.31 -12.16 -2.99
N PRO A 308 -7.38 -12.59 -2.12
CA PRO A 308 -5.96 -12.33 -2.28
C PRO A 308 -5.33 -13.18 -3.41
N ARG A 309 -4.18 -12.74 -3.94
CA ARG A 309 -3.34 -13.52 -4.87
C ARG A 309 -2.18 -14.25 -4.18
N SER A 310 -2.21 -14.33 -2.84
CA SER A 310 -1.10 -14.78 -2.02
C SER A 310 -0.79 -16.27 -2.20
N ILE A 311 0.51 -16.61 -2.14
CA ILE A 311 0.99 -18.00 -2.09
C ILE A 311 0.94 -18.55 -0.65
N GLU A 312 0.95 -17.68 0.36
CA GLU A 312 1.10 -18.06 1.78
C GLU A 312 -0.23 -18.17 2.53
N LYS A 313 -1.25 -17.35 2.17
CA LYS A 313 -2.54 -17.30 2.89
C LYS A 313 -3.71 -17.98 2.16
N GLY A 314 -3.45 -18.72 1.09
CA GLY A 314 -4.50 -19.07 0.13
C GLY A 314 -4.75 -17.94 -0.87
N GLY A 315 -5.56 -18.21 -1.90
CA GLY A 315 -5.94 -17.19 -2.87
C GLY A 315 -6.10 -17.70 -4.29
N ILE A 316 -6.46 -16.79 -5.19
CA ILE A 316 -6.70 -17.09 -6.60
C ILE A 316 -5.78 -16.23 -7.47
N SER A 317 -4.74 -16.85 -8.03
CA SER A 317 -3.91 -16.20 -9.06
C SER A 317 -4.53 -16.39 -10.43
N ILE A 318 -4.58 -15.32 -11.22
CA ILE A 318 -5.12 -15.32 -12.58
C ILE A 318 -4.07 -14.74 -13.52
N GLU A 319 -3.66 -15.51 -14.51
CA GLU A 319 -2.60 -15.14 -15.45
C GLU A 319 -2.89 -15.58 -16.87
N THR A 320 -2.17 -14.99 -17.83
CA THR A 320 -2.11 -15.58 -19.17
C THR A 320 -1.16 -16.78 -19.15
N VAL A 321 -1.44 -17.79 -19.99
CA VAL A 321 -0.54 -18.94 -20.16
C VAL A 321 0.87 -18.48 -20.52
N HIS A 322 0.99 -17.50 -21.43
CA HIS A 322 2.27 -16.94 -21.83
C HIS A 322 3.05 -16.31 -20.67
N ALA A 323 2.37 -15.53 -19.81
CA ALA A 323 3.02 -14.91 -18.65
C ALA A 323 3.47 -15.97 -17.63
N PHE A 324 2.65 -16.99 -17.40
CA PHE A 324 2.98 -18.09 -16.50
C PHE A 324 4.19 -18.89 -17.00
N ILE A 325 4.18 -19.30 -18.27
CA ILE A 325 5.30 -20.04 -18.86
C ILE A 325 6.57 -19.19 -18.89
N GLY A 326 6.48 -17.89 -19.21
CA GLY A 326 7.59 -16.96 -19.12
C GLY A 326 8.23 -16.94 -17.73
N ARG A 327 7.43 -16.77 -16.67
CA ARG A 327 7.92 -16.83 -15.28
C ARG A 327 8.51 -18.19 -14.92
N LEU A 328 7.90 -19.28 -15.40
CA LEU A 328 8.38 -20.63 -15.15
C LEU A 328 9.75 -20.87 -15.79
N MET A 329 9.93 -20.46 -17.05
CA MET A 329 11.21 -20.57 -17.75
C MET A 329 12.31 -19.76 -17.05
N VAL A 330 12.02 -18.53 -16.63
CA VAL A 330 12.96 -17.72 -15.84
C VAL A 330 13.30 -18.40 -14.52
N GLY A 331 12.29 -18.88 -13.78
CA GLY A 331 12.48 -19.58 -12.50
C GLY A 331 13.28 -20.89 -12.62
N LEU A 332 13.24 -21.55 -13.77
CA LEU A 332 14.01 -22.76 -14.08
C LEU A 332 15.37 -22.47 -14.74
N GLY A 333 15.72 -21.20 -14.96
CA GLY A 333 16.98 -20.81 -15.61
C GLY A 333 17.03 -21.09 -17.12
N LEU A 334 15.88 -21.29 -17.76
CA LEU A 334 15.74 -21.59 -19.19
C LEU A 334 15.60 -20.33 -20.05
N ALA A 335 15.39 -19.17 -19.43
CA ALA A 335 15.31 -17.87 -20.09
C ALA A 335 16.08 -16.81 -19.28
N GLY A 336 16.74 -15.89 -19.97
CA GLY A 336 17.38 -14.72 -19.36
C GLY A 336 16.34 -13.73 -18.84
N CYS A 337 16.70 -13.01 -17.77
CA CYS A 337 15.88 -11.96 -17.17
C CYS A 337 15.71 -10.75 -18.09
#